data_AF-A0A6A2WM28-F1
#
_entry.id   AF-A0A6A2WM28-F1
#
_cell.length_a   1.000
_cell.length_b   1.000
_cell.length_c   1.000
_cell.angle_alpha   90.00
_cell.angle_beta   90.00
_cell.angle_gamma   90.00
#
_symmetry.space_group_name_H-M   'P 1'
#
loop_
_entity.id
_entity.type
_entity.pdbx_description
1 polymer ?
#
loop_
_entity_poly.entity_id
_entity_poly.type
_entity_poly.pdbx_seq_one_letter_code
_entity_poly.pdbx_strand_id
1 'polypeptide(L)'
;MRHLEGAYALIFKSPHYPNELIACKRGSPLLLGVKENDDICNGSAFHDAKFLLQNSNPKELFLSSDANAIVEHTKKVLVIEDGEVVHLKEGDVSILKFNNDKGRNGDSRSARPASVQRALSILEMEVEQINKGKYKHYMQKEIHEQPESLTTTMRGRLLRGGSCKAKTVLLGGLKDHLKTIRRSRRIVFIGCGTSYNAALAARPIMEELSGVPVTMEIASDLLDRQGLIYREDTVVFVSQSGETADTLLALEYALEKGALCVGITNTVGSVIDRNTHCGVHINAGCEIGVASTKAYTSQIVVMAMLALAIGGDTISKQERREAIIDGLFDLPNKIREVLKLDQEMKDLAKLLIAEQSLLVFGRGYNYATALEGALKVKEVALMHSEGILAGEMKHGPLALVDENLPIVVIATRDACFSKQQSVIQQLRARKGRLIVMCSKGDAASVCPGGGCRVIEVPQVEDCLQPVVNIVPFQLLAYHLTVLRGYNVDQPRNLAKSVTTQ
;
A
#
# COMPACT_ATOMS: atom_id res chain seq x y z
N MET A 1 -12.58 31.43 0.69
CA MET A 1 -11.98 30.49 1.68
C MET A 1 -12.61 30.55 3.06
N ARG A 2 -12.70 31.72 3.73
CA ARG A 2 -13.27 31.82 5.09
C ARG A 2 -14.71 31.28 5.25
N HIS A 3 -15.47 31.26 4.16
CA HIS A 3 -16.84 30.75 4.10
C HIS A 3 -16.92 29.31 3.56
N LEU A 4 -15.80 28.70 3.18
CA LEU A 4 -15.77 27.32 2.66
C LEU A 4 -15.52 26.35 3.81
N GLU A 5 -16.32 25.31 3.88
CA GLU A 5 -16.20 24.19 4.80
C GLU A 5 -15.86 22.91 4.02
N GLY A 6 -15.27 21.92 4.71
CA GLY A 6 -14.82 20.67 4.10
C GLY A 6 -13.38 20.71 3.54
N ALA A 7 -13.03 19.65 2.81
CA ALA A 7 -11.74 19.47 2.16
C ALA A 7 -11.79 19.93 0.69
N TYR A 8 -10.77 20.65 0.25
CA TYR A 8 -10.67 21.17 -1.11
C TYR A 8 -9.21 21.44 -1.52
N ALA A 9 -8.93 21.33 -2.82
CA ALA A 9 -7.80 21.93 -3.49
C ALA A 9 -8.33 22.70 -4.70
N LEU A 10 -8.14 24.01 -4.74
CA LEU A 10 -8.78 24.90 -5.70
C LEU A 10 -7.73 25.69 -6.47
N ILE A 11 -8.00 25.88 -7.76
CA ILE A 11 -7.23 26.73 -8.66
C ILE A 11 -8.22 27.71 -9.32
N PHE A 12 -7.93 29.01 -9.22
CA PHE A 12 -8.75 30.09 -9.73
C PHE A 12 -8.03 30.84 -10.84
N LYS A 13 -8.76 31.10 -11.94
CA LYS A 13 -8.36 31.97 -13.04
C LYS A 13 -9.54 32.89 -13.36
N SER A 14 -9.28 34.15 -13.68
CA SER A 14 -10.33 35.14 -13.93
C SER A 14 -9.98 36.00 -15.15
N PRO A 15 -10.97 36.33 -16.02
CA PRO A 15 -10.75 37.28 -17.12
C PRO A 15 -10.48 38.70 -16.60
N HIS A 16 -10.88 39.03 -15.38
CA HIS A 16 -10.61 40.33 -14.76
C HIS A 16 -9.16 40.49 -14.27
N TYR A 17 -8.47 39.37 -14.06
CA TYR A 17 -7.08 39.31 -13.62
C TYR A 17 -6.28 38.45 -14.61
N PRO A 18 -6.07 38.94 -15.85
CA PRO A 18 -5.28 38.22 -16.82
C PRO A 18 -3.85 38.04 -16.30
N ASN A 19 -3.23 36.91 -16.60
CA ASN A 19 -1.89 36.52 -16.11
C ASN A 19 -1.77 36.35 -14.58
N GLU A 20 -2.90 36.19 -13.88
CA GLU A 20 -2.92 35.80 -12.48
C GLU A 20 -3.58 34.43 -12.28
N LEU A 21 -3.06 33.68 -11.32
CA LEU A 21 -3.62 32.41 -10.89
C LEU A 21 -3.50 32.31 -9.37
N ILE A 22 -4.60 31.94 -8.71
CA ILE A 22 -4.63 31.74 -7.27
C ILE A 22 -4.91 30.28 -6.99
N ALA A 23 -4.12 29.64 -6.13
CA ALA A 23 -4.36 28.28 -5.69
C ALA A 23 -4.37 28.19 -4.18
N CYS A 24 -5.22 27.32 -3.64
CA CYS A 24 -5.29 27.10 -2.20
C CYS A 24 -5.79 25.69 -1.89
N LYS A 25 -5.51 25.22 -0.67
CA LYS A 25 -5.98 23.91 -0.22
C LYS A 25 -6.30 23.84 1.26
N ARG A 26 -7.12 22.84 1.60
CA ARG A 26 -7.46 22.39 2.94
C ARG A 26 -7.82 20.91 2.86
N GLY A 27 -7.10 20.02 3.54
CA GLY A 27 -7.40 18.58 3.58
C GLY A 27 -7.27 17.82 2.26
N SER A 28 -6.82 18.44 1.17
CA SER A 28 -6.55 17.79 -0.13
C SER A 28 -5.13 18.12 -0.60
N PRO A 29 -4.39 17.20 -1.24
CA PRO A 29 -3.05 17.48 -1.77
C PRO A 29 -3.03 18.59 -2.83
N LEU A 30 -1.99 19.41 -2.82
CA LEU A 30 -1.70 20.41 -3.86
C LEU A 30 -0.19 20.68 -3.89
N LEU A 31 0.38 20.65 -5.09
CA LEU A 31 1.79 20.81 -5.37
C LEU A 31 1.99 21.89 -6.43
N LEU A 32 3.08 22.65 -6.31
CA LEU A 32 3.55 23.59 -7.33
C LEU A 32 4.89 23.11 -7.89
N GLY A 33 4.90 22.66 -9.13
CA GLY A 33 6.10 22.36 -9.91
C GLY A 33 6.68 23.61 -10.56
N VAL A 34 8.01 23.70 -10.58
CA VAL A 34 8.74 24.82 -11.19
C VAL A 34 9.77 24.32 -12.18
N LYS A 35 9.73 24.82 -13.41
CA LYS A 35 10.74 24.57 -14.46
C LYS A 35 11.29 25.90 -14.95
N GLU A 36 12.60 26.00 -15.05
CA GLU A 36 13.28 27.17 -15.64
C GLU A 36 13.68 26.82 -17.07
N ASN A 37 13.47 27.76 -18.01
CA ASN A 37 14.02 27.67 -19.35
C ASN A 37 15.44 28.25 -19.35
N ASP A 38 16.43 27.45 -18.90
CA ASP A 38 17.78 27.35 -19.49
C ASP A 38 18.75 26.51 -18.63
N ASP A 39 19.61 25.75 -19.33
CA ASP A 39 20.70 24.87 -18.87
C ASP A 39 21.89 25.62 -18.22
N ILE A 40 21.68 26.82 -17.68
CA ILE A 40 22.75 27.65 -17.12
C ILE A 40 22.38 28.05 -15.68
N CYS A 41 22.81 27.24 -14.71
CA CYS A 41 23.37 27.76 -13.46
C CYS A 41 24.11 26.65 -12.68
N ASN A 42 25.43 26.78 -12.65
CA ASN A 42 26.34 26.08 -11.76
C ASN A 42 25.86 26.10 -10.30
N GLY A 43 25.65 24.90 -9.72
CA GLY A 43 26.08 24.50 -8.36
C GLY A 43 25.73 25.32 -7.10
N SER A 44 25.13 26.50 -7.17
CA SER A 44 25.02 27.38 -5.99
C SER A 44 23.71 28.17 -5.96
N ALA A 45 22.61 27.50 -5.56
CA ALA A 45 21.48 28.08 -4.82
C ALA A 45 20.38 27.00 -4.56
N PHE A 46 20.75 25.76 -4.24
CA PHE A 46 19.77 24.66 -4.12
C PHE A 46 18.91 24.69 -2.83
N HIS A 47 19.23 25.56 -1.88
CA HIS A 47 18.52 25.67 -0.59
C HIS A 47 17.94 27.05 -0.29
N ASP A 48 17.98 27.99 -1.24
CA ASP A 48 17.63 29.38 -0.94
C ASP A 48 16.14 29.65 -1.16
N ALA A 49 15.43 30.05 -0.10
CA ALA A 49 14.01 30.42 -0.14
C ALA A 49 13.71 31.63 -1.04
N LYS A 50 14.76 32.30 -1.53
CA LYS A 50 14.70 33.38 -2.54
C LYS A 50 14.59 32.88 -3.98
N PHE A 51 14.71 31.57 -4.24
CA PHE A 51 14.63 30.96 -5.57
C PHE A 51 13.33 31.34 -6.35
N LEU A 52 12.23 31.57 -5.62
CA LEU A 52 10.96 31.98 -6.19
C LEU A 52 10.80 33.49 -6.40
N LEU A 53 11.58 34.30 -5.68
CA LEU A 53 11.38 35.75 -5.56
C LEU A 53 12.41 36.58 -6.35
N GLN A 54 13.51 35.96 -6.78
CA GLN A 54 14.59 36.64 -7.51
C GLN A 54 15.07 35.71 -8.61
N ASN A 55 14.60 35.90 -9.85
CA ASN A 55 15.36 35.66 -11.08
C ASN A 55 14.49 36.02 -12.29
N SER A 56 15.00 36.91 -13.14
CA SER A 56 14.38 37.45 -14.37
C SER A 56 14.24 36.43 -15.52
N ASN A 57 14.30 35.13 -15.23
CA ASN A 57 14.28 34.08 -16.23
C ASN A 57 12.85 33.56 -16.45
N PRO A 58 12.48 33.18 -17.67
CA PRO A 58 11.18 32.59 -17.95
C PRO A 58 11.02 31.24 -17.21
N LYS A 59 9.96 31.14 -16.41
CA LYS A 59 9.61 29.95 -15.62
C LYS A 59 8.28 29.37 -16.09
N GLU A 60 8.23 28.05 -16.25
CA GLU A 60 6.98 27.31 -16.38
C GLU A 60 6.55 26.80 -15.00
N LEU A 61 5.29 27.06 -14.64
CA LEU A 61 4.72 26.71 -13.34
C LEU A 61 3.57 25.71 -13.53
N PHE A 62 3.61 24.62 -12.76
CA PHE A 62 2.66 23.52 -12.87
C PHE A 62 1.95 23.33 -11.54
N LEU A 63 0.63 23.45 -11.49
CA LEU A 63 -0.15 23.13 -10.29
C LEU A 63 -0.87 21.82 -10.49
N SER A 64 -0.73 20.92 -9.52
CA SER A 64 -1.38 19.61 -9.56
C SER A 64 -1.69 19.11 -8.15
N SER A 65 -2.74 18.31 -8.02
CA SER A 65 -3.00 17.52 -6.80
C SER A 65 -2.12 16.27 -6.71
N ASP A 66 -1.48 15.85 -7.81
CA ASP A 66 -0.63 14.66 -7.88
C ASP A 66 0.73 14.99 -8.54
N ALA A 67 1.81 14.51 -7.93
CA ALA A 67 3.18 14.63 -8.43
C ALA A 67 3.37 13.95 -9.79
N ASN A 68 2.59 12.91 -10.12
CA ASN A 68 2.66 12.20 -11.39
C ASN A 68 2.41 13.09 -12.61
N ALA A 69 1.55 14.10 -12.48
CA ALA A 69 1.28 15.06 -13.56
C ALA A 69 2.35 16.15 -13.69
N ILE A 70 3.23 16.29 -12.70
CA ILE A 70 4.29 17.31 -12.70
C ILE A 70 5.62 16.71 -13.16
N VAL A 71 5.89 15.44 -12.84
CA VAL A 71 7.21 14.80 -13.03
C VAL A 71 7.68 14.77 -14.48
N GLU A 72 6.76 14.74 -15.45
CA GLU A 72 7.10 14.79 -16.87
C GLU A 72 7.66 16.15 -17.31
N HIS A 73 7.37 17.21 -16.56
CA HIS A 73 7.83 18.56 -16.81
C HIS A 73 8.99 18.96 -15.89
N THR A 74 8.90 18.63 -14.60
CA THR A 74 9.93 18.98 -13.62
C THR A 74 9.89 18.08 -12.39
N LYS A 75 11.07 17.82 -11.82
CA LYS A 75 11.20 17.14 -10.52
C LYS A 75 11.21 18.13 -9.35
N LYS A 76 11.29 19.43 -9.62
CA LYS A 76 11.36 20.49 -8.60
C LYS A 76 9.95 20.89 -8.20
N VAL A 77 9.54 20.59 -6.96
CA VAL A 77 8.19 20.85 -6.46
C VAL A 77 8.17 21.53 -5.09
N LEU A 78 7.10 22.27 -4.83
CA LEU A 78 6.76 22.85 -3.54
C LEU A 78 5.47 22.21 -3.06
N VAL A 79 5.49 21.65 -1.86
CA VAL A 79 4.30 21.09 -1.21
C VAL A 79 3.54 22.22 -0.52
N ILE A 80 2.29 22.43 -0.92
CA ILE A 80 1.43 23.45 -0.32
C ILE A 80 0.78 22.86 0.95
N GLU A 81 0.71 23.64 2.01
CA GLU A 81 0.08 23.26 3.28
C GLU A 81 -1.33 23.83 3.43
N ASP A 82 -2.05 23.31 4.40
CA ASP A 82 -3.40 23.74 4.71
C ASP A 82 -3.44 25.21 5.17
N GLY A 83 -4.38 25.97 4.59
CA GLY A 83 -4.55 27.39 4.89
C GLY A 83 -3.60 28.32 4.14
N GLU A 84 -2.76 27.77 3.27
CA GLU A 84 -1.89 28.55 2.37
C GLU A 84 -2.61 28.93 1.08
N VAL A 85 -2.24 30.10 0.56
CA VAL A 85 -2.67 30.62 -0.73
C VAL A 85 -1.43 30.88 -1.57
N VAL A 86 -1.33 30.19 -2.69
CA VAL A 86 -0.36 30.48 -3.73
C VAL A 86 -0.97 31.54 -4.64
N HIS A 87 -0.27 32.67 -4.79
CA HIS A 87 -0.62 33.70 -5.75
C HIS A 87 0.49 33.81 -6.79
N LEU A 88 0.12 33.48 -8.02
CA LEU A 88 0.95 33.59 -9.21
C LEU A 88 0.53 34.86 -9.95
N LYS A 89 1.47 35.78 -10.15
CA LYS A 89 1.21 37.05 -10.85
C LYS A 89 2.41 37.43 -11.69
N GLU A 90 2.21 37.63 -12.98
CA GLU A 90 3.25 38.12 -13.91
C GLU A 90 4.56 37.27 -13.89
N GLY A 91 4.44 35.99 -13.53
CA GLY A 91 5.58 35.05 -13.41
C GLY A 91 6.15 34.92 -12.00
N ASP A 92 5.78 35.79 -11.06
CA ASP A 92 6.19 35.70 -9.66
C ASP A 92 5.31 34.75 -8.85
N VAL A 93 5.93 34.05 -7.90
CA VAL A 93 5.25 33.14 -6.97
C VAL A 93 5.31 33.74 -5.56
N SER A 94 4.15 33.97 -4.96
CA SER A 94 4.04 34.30 -3.54
C SER A 94 3.15 33.29 -2.81
N ILE A 95 3.58 32.87 -1.62
CA ILE A 95 2.80 31.98 -0.75
C ILE A 95 2.39 32.79 0.46
N LEU A 96 1.09 32.89 0.68
CA LEU A 96 0.48 33.72 1.71
C LEU A 96 -0.28 32.81 2.69
N LYS A 97 -0.09 33.04 3.98
CA LYS A 97 -0.89 32.40 5.03
C LYS A 97 -1.71 33.45 5.75
N PHE A 98 -3.02 33.21 5.81
CA PHE A 98 -3.96 34.09 6.48
C PHE A 98 -4.22 33.55 7.88
N ASN A 99 -3.74 34.25 8.92
CA ASN A 99 -4.05 33.87 10.29
C ASN A 99 -5.55 33.98 10.53
N ASN A 100 -6.11 32.92 11.11
CA ASN A 100 -7.52 32.79 11.43
C ASN A 100 -7.72 33.15 12.92
N ASP A 101 -7.28 34.32 13.35
CA ASP A 101 -7.71 34.86 14.64
C ASP A 101 -9.19 35.25 14.50
N LYS A 102 -10.08 34.30 14.83
CA LYS A 102 -11.40 34.66 15.34
C LYS A 102 -11.18 35.31 16.70
N GLY A 103 -10.82 36.60 16.68
CA GLY A 103 -10.78 37.42 17.87
C GLY A 103 -12.12 37.29 18.60
N ARG A 104 -12.05 36.93 19.88
CA ARG A 104 -13.20 36.91 20.80
C ARG A 104 -13.86 38.28 21.00
N ASN A 105 -13.35 39.33 20.35
CA ASN A 105 -13.93 40.67 20.31
C ASN A 105 -14.04 41.11 18.84
N GLY A 106 -15.26 41.47 18.42
CA GLY A 106 -15.66 41.71 17.03
C GLY A 106 -15.06 42.93 16.33
N ASP A 107 -13.74 43.05 16.27
CA ASP A 107 -13.06 44.03 15.42
C ASP A 107 -12.34 43.29 14.27
N SER A 108 -13.04 43.12 13.15
CA SER A 108 -12.48 42.59 11.90
C SER A 108 -11.56 43.63 11.25
N ARG A 109 -10.38 43.85 11.83
CA ARG A 109 -9.31 44.61 11.15
C ARG A 109 -8.37 43.66 10.43
N SER A 110 -8.16 43.98 9.15
CA SER A 110 -7.28 43.33 8.18
C SER A 110 -5.98 42.78 8.76
N ALA A 111 -5.97 41.49 9.13
CA ALA A 111 -4.73 40.76 9.32
C ALA A 111 -4.01 40.73 7.97
N ARG A 112 -2.86 41.43 7.86
CA ARG A 112 -2.01 41.35 6.68
C ARG A 112 -1.58 39.89 6.50
N PRO A 113 -1.68 39.33 5.28
CA PRO A 113 -1.19 37.97 5.04
C PRO A 113 0.31 37.91 5.35
N ALA A 114 0.72 36.87 6.06
CA ALA A 114 2.14 36.59 6.25
C ALA A 114 2.67 35.87 5.01
N SER A 115 3.78 36.36 4.45
CA SER A 115 4.50 35.63 3.41
C SER A 115 5.15 34.40 4.04
N VAL A 116 4.90 33.23 3.46
CA VAL A 116 5.50 31.96 3.87
C VAL A 116 6.57 31.57 2.88
N GLN A 117 7.69 31.10 3.40
CA GLN A 117 8.74 30.48 2.58
C GLN A 117 8.62 28.97 2.66
N ARG A 118 8.68 28.32 1.50
CA ARG A 118 8.65 26.86 1.36
C ARG A 118 9.96 26.41 0.70
N ALA A 119 10.55 25.35 1.24
CA ALA A 119 11.73 24.75 0.64
C ALA A 119 11.33 23.98 -0.62
N LEU A 120 12.11 24.14 -1.68
CA LEU A 120 11.98 23.34 -2.88
C LEU A 120 12.36 21.89 -2.56
N SER A 121 11.51 20.95 -2.93
CA SER A 121 11.77 19.52 -2.84
C SER A 121 12.05 18.95 -4.23
N ILE A 122 12.94 17.96 -4.30
CA ILE A 122 13.21 17.22 -5.53
C ILE A 122 12.51 15.88 -5.44
N LEU A 123 11.58 15.62 -6.37
CA LEU A 123 10.95 14.32 -6.53
C LEU A 123 12.00 13.30 -6.96
N GLU A 124 12.15 12.23 -6.19
CA GLU A 124 13.01 11.08 -6.55
C GLU A 124 12.38 10.19 -7.63
N MET A 125 11.14 10.46 -8.03
CA MET A 125 10.41 9.71 -9.04
C MET A 125 11.02 9.88 -10.44
N GLU A 126 10.99 8.81 -11.22
CA GLU A 126 11.41 8.78 -12.62
C GLU A 126 10.19 8.67 -13.55
N VAL A 127 10.26 9.29 -14.74
CA VAL A 127 9.16 9.32 -15.70
C VAL A 127 8.86 7.90 -16.22
N GLU A 128 9.86 7.01 -16.30
CA GLU A 128 9.63 5.61 -16.66
C GLU A 128 8.70 4.87 -15.68
N GLN A 129 8.67 5.29 -14.41
CA GLN A 129 7.81 4.67 -13.40
C GLN A 129 6.32 4.93 -13.64
N ILE A 130 5.96 6.04 -14.31
CA ILE A 130 4.57 6.39 -14.64
C ILE A 130 4.13 5.92 -16.03
N ASN A 131 5.06 5.42 -16.86
CA ASN A 131 4.75 4.99 -18.22
C ASN A 131 4.49 3.46 -18.28
N LYS A 132 3.62 2.98 -19.17
CA LYS A 132 3.31 1.54 -19.29
C LYS A 132 4.48 0.72 -19.82
N GLY A 133 5.39 1.35 -20.56
CA GLY A 133 6.54 0.69 -21.18
C GLY A 133 6.08 -0.42 -22.14
N LYS A 134 6.60 -1.64 -21.94
CA LYS A 134 6.28 -2.82 -22.77
C LYS A 134 4.93 -3.49 -22.46
N TYR A 135 4.22 -3.04 -21.43
CA TYR A 135 2.98 -3.66 -20.96
C TYR A 135 1.76 -2.97 -21.55
N LYS A 136 0.65 -3.70 -21.68
CA LYS A 136 -0.62 -3.13 -22.20
C LYS A 136 -1.37 -2.32 -21.15
N HIS A 137 -1.24 -2.72 -19.90
CA HIS A 137 -1.98 -2.18 -18.76
C HIS A 137 -1.02 -1.88 -17.60
N TYR A 138 -1.33 -0.88 -16.80
CA TYR A 138 -0.60 -0.56 -15.58
C TYR A 138 -0.66 -1.72 -14.57
N MET A 139 -1.83 -2.33 -14.36
CA MET A 139 -1.92 -3.49 -13.47
C MET A 139 -0.99 -4.63 -13.93
N GLN A 140 -0.89 -4.87 -15.24
CA GLN A 140 0.03 -5.88 -15.79
C GLN A 140 1.49 -5.53 -15.49
N LYS A 141 1.89 -4.27 -15.76
CA LYS A 141 3.23 -3.76 -15.45
C LYS A 141 3.55 -3.97 -13.98
N GLU A 142 2.67 -3.50 -13.10
CA GLU A 142 2.88 -3.49 -11.65
C GLU A 142 2.95 -4.89 -11.06
N ILE A 143 2.17 -5.85 -11.57
CA ILE A 143 2.31 -7.27 -11.20
C ILE A 143 3.69 -7.79 -11.55
N HIS A 144 4.19 -7.49 -12.75
CA HIS A 144 5.47 -8.01 -13.24
C HIS A 144 6.69 -7.26 -12.68
N GLU A 145 6.52 -6.05 -12.15
CA GLU A 145 7.57 -5.26 -11.47
C GLU A 145 7.78 -5.65 -10.01
N GLN A 146 6.97 -6.56 -9.46
CA GLN A 146 7.10 -6.98 -8.07
C GLN A 146 8.50 -7.46 -7.65
N PRO A 147 9.28 -8.19 -8.47
CA PRO A 147 10.66 -8.53 -8.11
C PRO A 147 11.52 -7.28 -7.86
N GLU A 148 11.40 -6.27 -8.72
CA GLU A 148 12.16 -5.02 -8.65
C GLU A 148 11.65 -4.12 -7.52
N SER A 149 10.33 -4.04 -7.31
CA SER A 149 9.72 -3.27 -6.23
C SER A 149 10.11 -3.84 -4.87
N LEU A 150 10.12 -5.17 -4.71
CA LEU A 150 10.58 -5.84 -3.48
C LEU A 150 12.06 -5.61 -3.23
N THR A 151 12.90 -5.68 -4.27
CA THR A 151 14.33 -5.36 -4.17
C THR A 151 14.53 -3.93 -3.65
N THR A 152 13.76 -2.98 -4.18
CA THR A 152 13.81 -1.58 -3.78
C THR A 152 13.24 -1.35 -2.37
N THR A 153 12.19 -2.08 -2.01
CA THR A 153 11.59 -2.09 -0.67
C THR A 153 12.59 -2.53 0.40
N MET A 154 13.47 -3.48 0.09
CA MET A 154 14.46 -4.01 1.04
C MET A 154 15.81 -3.28 1.02
N ARG A 155 16.04 -2.42 0.02
CA ARG A 155 17.33 -1.76 -0.22
C ARG A 155 17.77 -0.96 1.01
N GLY A 156 18.98 -1.24 1.49
CA GLY A 156 19.58 -0.57 2.65
C GLY A 156 18.95 -0.93 4.00
N ARG A 157 17.94 -1.81 4.03
CA ARG A 157 17.22 -2.22 5.26
C ARG A 157 17.63 -3.60 5.75
N LEU A 158 18.03 -4.50 4.85
CA LEU A 158 18.54 -5.82 5.19
C LEU A 158 20.07 -5.81 5.19
N LEU A 159 20.66 -6.23 6.31
CA LEU A 159 22.11 -6.31 6.48
C LEU A 159 22.50 -7.78 6.61
N ARG A 160 23.32 -8.27 5.67
CA ARG A 160 23.75 -9.69 5.62
C ARG A 160 24.65 -10.13 6.79
N GLY A 161 25.11 -9.19 7.61
CA GLY A 161 26.15 -9.47 8.59
C GLY A 161 27.51 -9.72 7.91
N GLY A 162 28.59 -9.65 8.68
CA GLY A 162 29.91 -10.16 8.26
C GLY A 162 30.16 -11.53 8.91
N SER A 163 31.33 -12.15 8.69
CA SER A 163 31.65 -13.47 9.26
C SER A 163 31.46 -13.61 10.78
N CYS A 164 31.42 -12.48 11.52
CA CYS A 164 31.21 -12.45 12.97
C CYS A 164 30.01 -11.60 13.43
N LYS A 165 29.12 -11.15 12.52
CA LYS A 165 27.94 -10.34 12.88
C LYS A 165 26.67 -11.00 12.37
N ALA A 166 25.66 -11.10 13.23
CA ALA A 166 24.34 -11.59 12.87
C ALA A 166 23.70 -10.75 11.75
N LYS A 167 22.83 -11.39 10.96
CA LYS A 167 21.94 -10.71 10.02
C LYS A 167 20.99 -9.79 10.78
N THR A 168 20.80 -8.57 10.32
CA THR A 168 19.98 -7.56 11.02
C THR A 168 19.11 -6.77 10.05
N VAL A 169 18.05 -6.17 10.61
CA VAL A 169 17.13 -5.28 9.90
C VAL A 169 17.23 -3.87 10.49
N LEU A 170 17.42 -2.88 9.62
CA LEU A 170 17.46 -1.47 9.99
C LEU A 170 16.34 -0.71 9.27
N LEU A 171 15.39 -0.19 10.05
CA LEU A 171 14.34 0.70 9.57
C LEU A 171 14.62 2.11 10.06
N GLY A 172 15.31 2.91 9.23
CA GLY A 172 15.80 4.24 9.60
C GLY A 172 14.71 5.15 10.18
N GLY A 173 13.53 5.18 9.56
CA GLY A 173 12.39 5.99 10.01
C GLY A 173 11.79 5.57 11.36
N LEU A 174 12.21 4.44 11.94
CA LEU A 174 11.75 3.96 13.25
C LEU A 174 12.85 3.96 14.32
N LYS A 175 14.10 4.27 13.95
CA LYS A 175 15.28 4.08 14.80
C LYS A 175 15.10 4.69 16.20
N ASP A 176 14.56 5.89 16.27
CA ASP A 176 14.40 6.64 17.53
C ASP A 176 13.18 6.18 18.35
N HIS A 177 12.25 5.45 17.73
CA HIS A 177 10.99 5.00 18.35
C HIS A 177 10.95 3.49 18.64
N LEU A 178 11.87 2.68 18.10
CA LEU A 178 11.88 1.22 18.29
C LEU A 178 11.85 0.79 19.77
N LYS A 179 12.55 1.51 20.65
CA LYS A 179 12.54 1.23 22.10
C LYS A 179 11.16 1.44 22.72
N THR A 180 10.43 2.46 22.26
CA THR A 180 9.06 2.77 22.71
C THR A 180 8.07 1.74 22.17
N ILE A 181 8.19 1.38 20.89
CA ILE A 181 7.35 0.35 20.26
C ILE A 181 7.49 -0.99 21.00
N ARG A 182 8.71 -1.40 21.36
CA ARG A 182 8.96 -2.63 22.13
C ARG A 182 8.36 -2.63 23.54
N ARG A 183 8.05 -1.46 24.10
CA ARG A 183 7.42 -1.32 25.44
C ARG A 183 5.90 -1.17 25.34
N SER A 184 5.34 -1.12 24.14
CA SER A 184 3.90 -0.99 23.93
C SER A 184 3.20 -2.27 24.40
N ARG A 185 2.03 -2.12 25.01
CA ARG A 185 1.26 -3.28 25.50
C ARG A 185 0.45 -3.95 24.42
N ARG A 186 0.23 -3.24 23.32
CA ARG A 186 -0.55 -3.71 22.17
C ARG A 186 -0.11 -2.95 20.92
N ILE A 187 -0.11 -3.67 19.80
CA ILE A 187 0.06 -3.09 18.47
C ILE A 187 -1.30 -3.16 17.78
N VAL A 188 -1.78 -2.04 17.24
CA VAL A 188 -3.06 -1.96 16.52
C VAL A 188 -2.75 -1.65 15.06
N PHE A 189 -3.07 -2.56 14.14
CA PHE A 189 -3.02 -2.29 12.71
C PHE A 189 -4.33 -1.69 12.23
N ILE A 190 -4.23 -0.56 11.54
CA ILE A 190 -5.37 0.13 10.92
C ILE A 190 -5.10 0.29 9.43
N GLY A 191 -6.08 -0.10 8.62
CA GLY A 191 -6.05 0.09 7.17
C GLY A 191 -7.41 -0.17 6.56
N CYS A 192 -7.50 0.02 5.24
CA CYS A 192 -8.71 -0.24 4.46
C CYS A 192 -8.39 -1.18 3.29
N GLY A 193 -9.35 -2.02 2.89
CA GLY A 193 -9.26 -2.88 1.71
C GLY A 193 -7.97 -3.72 1.65
N THR A 194 -7.26 -3.66 0.53
CA THR A 194 -6.00 -4.39 0.32
C THR A 194 -4.93 -4.07 1.39
N SER A 195 -4.85 -2.85 1.91
CA SER A 195 -3.89 -2.51 2.97
C SER A 195 -4.25 -3.15 4.32
N TYR A 196 -5.53 -3.33 4.62
CA TYR A 196 -5.98 -4.12 5.77
C TYR A 196 -5.60 -5.60 5.59
N ASN A 197 -5.81 -6.17 4.39
CA ASN A 197 -5.43 -7.54 4.10
C ASN A 197 -3.90 -7.75 4.22
N ALA A 198 -3.08 -6.78 3.80
CA ALA A 198 -1.63 -6.85 3.97
C ALA A 198 -1.25 -6.92 5.46
N ALA A 199 -1.89 -6.10 6.29
CA ALA A 199 -1.64 -6.09 7.73
C ALA A 199 -2.12 -7.40 8.39
N LEU A 200 -3.23 -7.96 7.94
CA LEU A 200 -3.72 -9.26 8.37
C LEU A 200 -2.73 -10.39 8.03
N ALA A 201 -2.07 -10.32 6.86
CA ALA A 201 -1.03 -11.28 6.48
C ALA A 201 0.20 -11.21 7.39
N ALA A 202 0.56 -10.01 7.86
CA ALA A 202 1.70 -9.78 8.75
C ALA A 202 1.40 -9.98 10.24
N ARG A 203 0.12 -10.07 10.63
CA ARG A 203 -0.30 -10.25 12.03
C ARG A 203 0.42 -11.41 12.73
N PRO A 204 0.44 -12.65 12.20
CA PRO A 204 0.98 -13.77 12.96
C PRO A 204 2.48 -13.63 13.21
N ILE A 205 3.25 -13.11 12.25
CA ILE A 205 4.69 -12.92 12.42
C ILE A 205 5.00 -11.76 13.37
N MET A 206 4.14 -10.73 13.40
CA MET A 206 4.24 -9.65 14.37
C MET A 206 4.01 -10.17 15.79
N GLU A 207 2.96 -10.97 16.02
CA GLU A 207 2.70 -11.61 17.31
C GLU A 207 3.87 -12.55 17.71
N GLU A 208 4.32 -13.40 16.79
CA GLU A 208 5.41 -14.36 16.98
C GLU A 208 6.72 -13.68 17.42
N LEU A 209 7.16 -12.65 16.68
CA LEU A 209 8.47 -12.04 16.91
C LEU A 209 8.44 -10.99 18.02
N SER A 210 7.41 -10.13 18.07
CA SER A 210 7.33 -9.08 19.08
C SER A 210 6.90 -9.61 20.45
N GLY A 211 6.09 -10.67 20.52
CA GLY A 211 5.45 -11.11 21.76
C GLY A 211 4.39 -10.13 22.28
N VAL A 212 4.01 -9.12 21.50
CA VAL A 212 3.00 -8.12 21.85
C VAL A 212 1.67 -8.51 21.19
N PRO A 213 0.54 -8.41 21.91
CA PRO A 213 -0.78 -8.59 21.32
C PRO A 213 -1.00 -7.67 20.10
N VAL A 214 -1.47 -8.25 18.99
CA VAL A 214 -1.78 -7.51 17.76
C VAL A 214 -3.28 -7.50 17.54
N THR A 215 -3.84 -6.30 17.36
CA THR A 215 -5.26 -6.09 17.05
C THR A 215 -5.38 -5.55 15.63
N MET A 216 -6.42 -6.00 14.91
CA MET A 216 -6.74 -5.56 13.56
C MET A 216 -8.00 -4.72 13.60
N GLU A 217 -7.97 -3.54 12.99
CA GLU A 217 -9.13 -2.66 12.90
C GLU A 217 -9.29 -2.16 11.46
N ILE A 218 -10.54 -2.20 10.98
CA ILE A 218 -10.92 -1.48 9.76
C ILE A 218 -11.19 -0.03 10.18
N ALA A 219 -10.59 0.93 9.47
CA ALA A 219 -10.57 2.31 9.92
C ALA A 219 -11.97 2.91 10.15
N SER A 220 -12.92 2.66 9.25
CA SER A 220 -14.30 3.12 9.38
C SER A 220 -15.01 2.54 10.60
N ASP A 221 -14.96 1.22 10.78
CA ASP A 221 -15.63 0.52 11.87
C ASP A 221 -15.04 0.89 13.26
N LEU A 222 -13.74 1.17 13.33
CA LEU A 222 -13.10 1.72 14.52
C LEU A 222 -13.69 3.08 14.92
N LEU A 223 -13.89 3.97 13.95
CA LEU A 223 -14.45 5.31 14.16
C LEU A 223 -15.91 5.23 14.58
N ASP A 224 -16.72 4.43 13.88
CA ASP A 224 -18.14 4.24 14.14
C ASP A 224 -18.40 3.73 15.56
N ARG A 225 -17.58 2.75 16.01
CA ARG A 225 -17.68 2.18 17.36
C ARG A 225 -16.99 3.01 18.43
N GLN A 226 -16.27 4.08 18.06
CA GLN A 226 -15.36 4.80 18.95
C GLN A 226 -14.42 3.85 19.69
N GLY A 227 -13.75 2.96 18.95
CA GLY A 227 -12.95 1.89 19.54
C GLY A 227 -11.86 2.39 20.48
N LEU A 228 -11.48 1.56 21.44
CA LEU A 228 -10.59 1.94 22.53
C LEU A 228 -9.13 1.94 22.07
N ILE A 229 -8.53 3.13 22.02
CA ILE A 229 -7.09 3.36 21.85
C ILE A 229 -6.55 3.97 23.14
N TYR A 230 -5.41 3.46 23.60
CA TYR A 230 -4.73 3.88 24.82
C TYR A 230 -3.35 4.46 24.51
N ARG A 231 -2.84 5.26 25.44
CA ARG A 231 -1.51 5.88 25.37
C ARG A 231 -0.35 4.86 25.27
N GLU A 232 -0.55 3.65 25.77
CA GLU A 232 0.45 2.57 25.74
C GLU A 232 0.37 1.71 24.46
N ASP A 233 -0.52 2.05 23.52
CA ASP A 233 -0.62 1.38 22.22
C ASP A 233 0.38 1.96 21.22
N THR A 234 0.93 1.09 20.37
CA THR A 234 1.48 1.49 19.08
C THR A 234 0.41 1.26 18.01
N VAL A 235 0.02 2.30 17.29
CA VAL A 235 -0.97 2.21 16.21
C VAL A 235 -0.27 2.35 14.87
N VAL A 236 -0.36 1.33 14.02
CA VAL A 236 0.30 1.26 12.72
C VAL A 236 -0.73 1.46 11.61
N PHE A 237 -0.59 2.56 10.88
CA PHE A 237 -1.46 2.95 9.78
C PHE A 237 -0.86 2.47 8.46
N VAL A 238 -1.58 1.59 7.76
CA VAL A 238 -1.13 1.03 6.47
C VAL A 238 -1.97 1.63 5.36
N SER A 239 -1.34 2.41 4.49
CA SER A 239 -2.01 3.05 3.35
C SER A 239 -1.04 3.29 2.21
N GLN A 240 -1.34 2.76 1.02
CA GLN A 240 -0.52 3.01 -0.17
C GLN A 240 -0.42 4.51 -0.47
N SER A 241 -1.55 5.20 -0.55
CA SER A 241 -1.60 6.62 -0.92
C SER A 241 -1.18 7.55 0.21
N GLY A 242 -1.40 7.15 1.46
CA GLY A 242 -1.23 8.01 2.62
C GLY A 242 -2.31 9.10 2.77
N GLU A 243 -3.39 8.99 1.99
CA GLU A 243 -4.47 9.99 1.85
C GLU A 243 -5.88 9.37 2.04
N THR A 244 -5.98 8.10 2.44
CA THR A 244 -7.27 7.42 2.61
C THR A 244 -8.08 8.06 3.74
N ALA A 245 -9.28 8.56 3.46
CA ALA A 245 -10.07 9.40 4.37
C ALA A 245 -10.31 8.76 5.75
N ASP A 246 -10.86 7.54 5.80
CA ASP A 246 -11.13 6.86 7.08
C ASP A 246 -9.84 6.57 7.86
N THR A 247 -8.76 6.19 7.17
CA THR A 247 -7.46 5.95 7.81
C THR A 247 -6.86 7.24 8.38
N LEU A 248 -7.08 8.38 7.72
CA LEU A 248 -6.68 9.70 8.22
C LEU A 248 -7.47 10.11 9.46
N LEU A 249 -8.79 9.94 9.45
CA LEU A 249 -9.63 10.20 10.62
C LEU A 249 -9.26 9.29 11.79
N ALA A 250 -8.94 8.02 11.53
CA ALA A 250 -8.45 7.10 12.54
C ALA A 250 -7.07 7.51 13.10
N LEU A 251 -6.21 8.12 12.27
CA LEU A 251 -4.93 8.69 12.70
C LEU A 251 -5.14 9.87 13.64
N GLU A 252 -6.00 10.82 13.26
CA GLU A 252 -6.37 11.95 14.12
C GLU A 252 -6.92 11.46 15.46
N TYR A 253 -7.85 10.50 15.43
CA TYR A 253 -8.41 9.88 16.62
C TYR A 253 -7.34 9.22 17.52
N ALA A 254 -6.39 8.46 16.95
CA ALA A 254 -5.33 7.82 17.72
C ALA A 254 -4.34 8.82 18.34
N LEU A 255 -4.03 9.90 17.62
CA LEU A 255 -3.21 11.00 18.11
C LEU A 255 -3.88 11.71 19.30
N GLU A 256 -5.18 11.97 19.23
CA GLU A 256 -5.96 12.54 20.34
C GLU A 256 -5.96 11.65 21.59
N LYS A 257 -5.94 10.32 21.42
CA LYS A 257 -5.79 9.36 22.53
C LYS A 257 -4.36 9.23 23.05
N GLY A 258 -3.40 9.90 22.40
CA GLY A 258 -1.99 9.94 22.80
C GLY A 258 -1.21 8.66 22.50
N ALA A 259 -1.68 7.83 21.57
CA ALA A 259 -0.99 6.60 21.17
C ALA A 259 0.20 6.90 20.25
N LEU A 260 1.20 5.99 20.24
CA LEU A 260 2.31 6.09 19.31
C LEU A 260 1.88 5.68 17.90
N CYS A 261 1.64 6.67 17.05
CA CYS A 261 1.23 6.47 15.65
C CYS A 261 2.43 6.23 14.71
N VAL A 262 2.38 5.16 13.92
CA VAL A 262 3.40 4.74 12.93
C VAL A 262 2.79 4.68 11.53
N GLY A 263 3.37 5.35 10.54
CA GLY A 263 2.90 5.31 9.14
C GLY A 263 3.65 4.28 8.29
N ILE A 264 2.93 3.41 7.57
CA ILE A 264 3.48 2.58 6.50
C ILE A 264 2.83 3.02 5.18
N THR A 265 3.57 3.82 4.41
CA THR A 265 3.05 4.54 3.23
C THR A 265 3.89 4.33 1.99
N ASN A 266 3.32 4.57 0.79
CA ASN A 266 4.07 4.56 -0.47
C ASN A 266 4.18 5.96 -1.12
N THR A 267 3.67 7.00 -0.47
CA THR A 267 3.73 8.38 -0.97
C THR A 267 4.46 9.25 0.05
N VAL A 268 5.65 9.72 -0.33
CA VAL A 268 6.46 10.62 0.50
C VAL A 268 5.73 11.94 0.67
N GLY A 269 5.66 12.45 1.90
CA GLY A 269 5.01 13.73 2.21
C GLY A 269 3.48 13.68 2.19
N SER A 270 2.87 12.49 2.10
CA SER A 270 1.43 12.31 2.30
C SER A 270 0.99 12.74 3.70
N VAL A 271 -0.31 12.94 3.91
CA VAL A 271 -0.84 13.38 5.21
C VAL A 271 -0.55 12.36 6.32
N ILE A 272 -0.70 11.05 6.06
CA ILE A 272 -0.32 10.01 7.05
C ILE A 272 1.19 10.04 7.34
N ASP A 273 2.03 10.18 6.31
CA ASP A 273 3.49 10.22 6.46
C ASP A 273 3.93 11.41 7.34
N ARG A 274 3.31 12.57 7.16
CA ARG A 274 3.64 13.79 7.92
C ARG A 274 3.10 13.81 9.34
N ASN A 275 1.91 13.27 9.56
CA ASN A 275 1.21 13.40 10.85
C ASN A 275 1.47 12.22 11.80
N THR A 276 2.10 11.14 11.34
CA THR A 276 2.56 10.05 12.21
C THR A 276 3.87 10.43 12.92
N HIS A 277 4.14 9.84 14.10
CA HIS A 277 5.36 10.16 14.85
C HIS A 277 6.62 9.61 14.17
N CYS A 278 6.46 8.48 13.48
CA CYS A 278 7.52 7.78 12.77
C CYS A 278 6.90 6.91 11.69
N GLY A 279 7.69 6.43 10.73
CA GLY A 279 7.13 5.67 9.63
C GLY A 279 8.15 4.94 8.77
N VAL A 280 7.63 4.14 7.85
CA VAL A 280 8.39 3.43 6.84
C VAL A 280 7.74 3.63 5.48
N HIS A 281 8.44 4.35 4.62
CA HIS A 281 8.09 4.41 3.21
C HIS A 281 8.34 3.05 2.55
N ILE A 282 7.34 2.40 1.96
CA ILE A 282 7.51 1.05 1.41
C ILE A 282 8.42 1.04 0.17
N ASN A 283 8.51 2.15 -0.56
CA ASN A 283 9.37 2.31 -1.74
C ASN A 283 9.09 1.27 -2.84
N ALA A 284 7.80 1.05 -3.15
CA ALA A 284 7.37 0.17 -4.24
C ALA A 284 7.39 0.88 -5.62
N GLY A 285 7.77 2.17 -5.65
CA GLY A 285 7.61 3.05 -6.81
C GLY A 285 6.15 3.46 -7.01
N CYS A 286 5.89 4.25 -8.06
CA CYS A 286 4.54 4.69 -8.36
C CYS A 286 3.64 3.49 -8.75
N GLU A 287 2.47 3.39 -8.12
CA GLU A 287 1.41 2.48 -8.52
C GLU A 287 0.34 3.36 -9.16
N ILE A 288 -0.09 3.04 -10.38
CA ILE A 288 -1.09 3.78 -11.17
C ILE A 288 -2.38 2.95 -11.30
N GLY A 289 -2.28 1.62 -11.41
CA GLY A 289 -3.45 0.75 -11.44
C GLY A 289 -4.37 0.96 -10.23
N VAL A 290 -5.69 0.94 -10.45
CA VAL A 290 -6.67 1.13 -9.37
C VAL A 290 -6.59 -0.01 -8.36
N ALA A 291 -6.52 -1.26 -8.82
CA ALA A 291 -6.35 -2.41 -7.96
C ALA A 291 -4.88 -2.52 -7.50
N SER A 292 -4.65 -2.43 -6.20
CA SER A 292 -3.29 -2.51 -5.64
C SER A 292 -2.67 -3.90 -5.82
N THR A 293 -1.38 -3.94 -6.15
CA THR A 293 -0.62 -5.16 -6.44
C THR A 293 0.75 -5.15 -5.76
N LYS A 294 1.70 -4.38 -6.29
CA LYS A 294 3.05 -4.27 -5.74
C LYS A 294 3.09 -3.56 -4.39
N ALA A 295 2.14 -2.66 -4.10
CA ALA A 295 2.06 -2.07 -2.77
C ALA A 295 1.63 -3.09 -1.70
N TYR A 296 0.71 -4.02 -2.01
CA TYR A 296 0.33 -5.11 -1.09
C TYR A 296 1.52 -5.97 -0.69
N THR A 297 2.29 -6.45 -1.66
CA THR A 297 3.45 -7.31 -1.40
C THR A 297 4.57 -6.57 -0.69
N SER A 298 4.86 -5.32 -1.07
CA SER A 298 5.82 -4.47 -0.37
C SER A 298 5.39 -4.12 1.06
N GLN A 299 4.09 -3.92 1.32
CA GLN A 299 3.56 -3.69 2.67
C GLN A 299 3.82 -4.89 3.58
N ILE A 300 3.53 -6.12 3.12
CA ILE A 300 3.81 -7.34 3.89
C ILE A 300 5.29 -7.45 4.22
N VAL A 301 6.17 -7.22 3.24
CA VAL A 301 7.63 -7.27 3.45
C VAL A 301 8.11 -6.22 4.44
N VAL A 302 7.60 -5.00 4.39
CA VAL A 302 7.91 -3.96 5.37
C VAL A 302 7.43 -4.35 6.77
N MET A 303 6.24 -4.92 6.90
CA MET A 303 5.73 -5.36 8.20
C MET A 303 6.47 -6.59 8.75
N ALA A 304 6.96 -7.49 7.89
CA ALA A 304 7.86 -8.56 8.29
C ALA A 304 9.21 -7.99 8.78
N MET A 305 9.78 -7.01 8.08
CA MET A 305 10.96 -6.27 8.55
C MET A 305 10.70 -5.53 9.86
N LEU A 306 9.50 -4.98 10.05
CA LEU A 306 9.08 -4.34 11.29
C LEU A 306 9.03 -5.35 12.44
N ALA A 307 8.45 -6.54 12.22
CA ALA A 307 8.43 -7.61 13.21
C ALA A 307 9.85 -8.06 13.59
N LEU A 308 10.75 -8.17 12.61
CA LEU A 308 12.18 -8.45 12.83
C LEU A 308 12.86 -7.31 13.62
N ALA A 309 12.57 -6.05 13.32
CA ALA A 309 13.14 -4.91 14.03
C ALA A 309 12.64 -4.83 15.49
N ILE A 310 11.35 -5.10 15.74
CA ILE A 310 10.74 -5.05 17.08
C ILE A 310 11.18 -6.25 17.91
N GLY A 311 11.13 -7.47 17.38
CA GLY A 311 11.38 -8.70 18.13
C GLY A 311 12.77 -8.83 18.77
N GLY A 312 13.71 -7.97 18.37
CA GLY A 312 15.06 -7.90 18.94
C GLY A 312 15.89 -9.17 18.69
N ASP A 313 17.14 -9.15 19.15
CA ASP A 313 18.09 -10.26 18.95
C ASP A 313 18.08 -11.20 20.17
N THR A 314 16.91 -11.80 20.43
CA THR A 314 16.82 -12.84 21.46
C THR A 314 17.40 -14.14 20.91
N ILE A 315 18.31 -14.78 21.65
CA ILE A 315 19.02 -16.00 21.23
C ILE A 315 18.03 -17.09 20.75
N SER A 316 16.90 -17.25 21.44
CA SER A 316 15.90 -18.27 21.10
C SER A 316 15.17 -18.06 19.77
N LYS A 317 15.20 -16.84 19.20
CA LYS A 317 14.56 -16.53 17.91
C LYS A 317 15.57 -16.37 16.78
N GLN A 318 16.87 -16.58 17.04
CA GLN A 318 17.92 -16.23 16.08
C GLN A 318 17.82 -17.04 14.78
N GLU A 319 17.66 -18.36 14.86
CA GLU A 319 17.53 -19.23 13.69
C GLU A 319 16.33 -18.83 12.81
N ARG A 320 15.17 -18.63 13.44
CA ARG A 320 13.96 -18.16 12.77
C ARG A 320 14.15 -16.80 12.09
N ARG A 321 14.81 -15.86 12.77
CA ARG A 321 15.11 -14.52 12.20
C ARG A 321 16.02 -14.64 10.98
N GLU A 322 17.07 -15.46 11.06
CA GLU A 322 18.01 -15.65 9.96
C GLU A 322 17.35 -16.31 8.76
N ALA A 323 16.51 -17.32 8.98
CA ALA A 323 15.73 -17.97 7.93
C ALA A 323 14.80 -16.97 7.21
N ILE A 324 14.09 -16.12 7.96
CA ILE A 324 13.24 -15.08 7.37
C ILE A 324 14.07 -14.07 6.57
N ILE A 325 15.21 -13.62 7.09
CA ILE A 325 16.08 -12.66 6.38
C ILE A 325 16.64 -13.28 5.09
N ASP A 326 17.02 -14.55 5.10
CA ASP A 326 17.46 -15.26 3.90
C ASP A 326 16.31 -15.42 2.89
N GLY A 327 15.13 -15.78 3.38
CA GLY A 327 13.90 -15.82 2.58
C GLY A 327 13.60 -14.48 1.94
N LEU A 328 13.75 -13.36 2.66
CA LEU A 328 13.59 -12.01 2.12
C LEU A 328 14.61 -11.72 1.01
N PHE A 329 15.89 -12.10 1.18
CA PHE A 329 16.90 -11.92 0.13
C PHE A 329 16.58 -12.70 -1.16
N ASP A 330 16.03 -13.92 -1.06
CA ASP A 330 15.67 -14.73 -2.23
C ASP A 330 14.27 -14.41 -2.78
N LEU A 331 13.43 -13.68 -2.04
CA LEU A 331 12.03 -13.43 -2.39
C LEU A 331 11.85 -12.84 -3.80
N PRO A 332 12.64 -11.86 -4.29
CA PRO A 332 12.53 -11.39 -5.66
C PRO A 332 12.71 -12.49 -6.72
N ASN A 333 13.61 -13.46 -6.47
CA ASN A 333 13.80 -14.59 -7.39
C ASN A 333 12.60 -15.53 -7.36
N LYS A 334 12.00 -15.77 -6.18
CA LYS A 334 10.77 -16.55 -6.06
C LYS A 334 9.59 -15.89 -6.76
N ILE A 335 9.50 -14.56 -6.72
CA ILE A 335 8.49 -13.83 -7.49
C ILE A 335 8.75 -13.97 -9.01
N ARG A 336 10.00 -13.92 -9.47
CA ARG A 336 10.32 -14.22 -10.89
C ARG A 336 9.94 -15.65 -11.28
N GLU A 337 10.09 -16.61 -10.37
CA GLU A 337 9.66 -18.00 -10.61
C GLU A 337 8.15 -18.11 -10.73
N VAL A 338 7.39 -17.53 -9.79
CA VAL A 338 5.92 -17.62 -9.81
C VAL A 338 5.29 -16.82 -10.96
N LEU A 339 5.91 -15.73 -11.43
CA LEU A 339 5.46 -14.99 -12.61
C LEU A 339 5.51 -15.82 -13.90
N LYS A 340 6.29 -16.91 -13.95
CA LYS A 340 6.28 -17.84 -15.09
C LYS A 340 4.95 -18.60 -15.23
N LEU A 341 4.09 -18.57 -14.20
CA LEU A 341 2.74 -19.13 -14.23
C LEU A 341 1.74 -18.27 -15.02
N ASP A 342 2.13 -17.12 -15.59
CA ASP A 342 1.25 -16.22 -16.34
C ASP A 342 0.41 -16.95 -17.40
N GLN A 343 1.04 -17.79 -18.22
CA GLN A 343 0.34 -18.56 -19.25
C GLN A 343 -0.61 -19.60 -18.65
N GLU A 344 -0.22 -20.27 -17.57
CA GLU A 344 -1.09 -21.22 -16.88
C GLU A 344 -2.32 -20.53 -16.27
N MET A 345 -2.14 -19.33 -15.71
CA MET A 345 -3.22 -18.52 -15.13
C MET A 345 -4.15 -17.95 -16.20
N LYS A 346 -3.61 -17.62 -17.38
CA LYS A 346 -4.42 -17.29 -18.54
C LYS A 346 -5.28 -18.45 -19.01
N ASP A 347 -4.74 -19.67 -19.02
CA ASP A 347 -5.49 -20.86 -19.41
C ASP A 347 -6.55 -21.23 -18.36
N LEU A 348 -6.24 -21.04 -17.08
CA LEU A 348 -7.25 -21.14 -16.02
C LEU A 348 -8.35 -20.09 -16.17
N ALA A 349 -8.01 -18.83 -16.48
CA ALA A 349 -8.98 -17.77 -16.71
C ALA A 349 -9.96 -18.10 -17.84
N LYS A 350 -9.49 -18.73 -18.94
CA LYS A 350 -10.37 -19.20 -20.02
C LYS A 350 -11.39 -20.24 -19.54
N LEU A 351 -11.01 -21.10 -18.60
CA LEU A 351 -11.90 -22.12 -18.02
C LEU A 351 -12.92 -21.55 -17.03
N LEU A 352 -12.64 -20.35 -16.49
CA LEU A 352 -13.46 -19.69 -15.46
C LEU A 352 -14.23 -18.48 -15.99
N ILE A 353 -14.05 -18.11 -17.26
CA ILE A 353 -14.62 -16.87 -17.83
C ILE A 353 -16.15 -16.81 -17.70
N ALA A 354 -16.83 -17.94 -17.87
CA ALA A 354 -18.30 -18.06 -17.82
C ALA A 354 -18.86 -18.09 -16.38
N GLU A 355 -18.01 -18.36 -15.39
CA GLU A 355 -18.44 -18.55 -14.00
C GLU A 355 -18.86 -17.24 -13.36
N GLN A 356 -19.89 -17.29 -12.52
CA GLN A 356 -20.37 -16.10 -11.81
C GLN A 356 -19.78 -15.97 -10.41
N SER A 357 -19.32 -17.08 -9.83
CA SER A 357 -18.83 -17.10 -8.45
C SER A 357 -17.56 -17.92 -8.30
N LEU A 358 -16.74 -17.57 -7.31
CA LEU A 358 -15.47 -18.23 -6.99
C LEU A 358 -15.26 -18.21 -5.47
N LEU A 359 -15.09 -19.39 -4.86
CA LEU A 359 -14.70 -19.47 -3.45
C LEU A 359 -13.20 -19.66 -3.32
N VAL A 360 -12.57 -18.98 -2.36
CA VAL A 360 -11.15 -19.11 -2.07
C VAL A 360 -10.97 -19.47 -0.59
N PHE A 361 -10.43 -20.66 -0.31
CA PHE A 361 -10.16 -21.11 1.05
C PHE A 361 -8.69 -20.92 1.42
N GLY A 362 -8.46 -20.25 2.56
CA GLY A 362 -7.14 -20.05 3.15
C GLY A 362 -7.15 -20.28 4.66
N ARG A 363 -5.98 -20.52 5.25
CA ARG A 363 -5.82 -20.72 6.70
C ARG A 363 -4.44 -20.24 7.14
N GLY A 364 -4.32 -19.82 8.40
CA GLY A 364 -3.06 -19.29 8.93
C GLY A 364 -2.63 -18.06 8.14
N TYR A 365 -1.35 -18.01 7.76
CA TYR A 365 -0.78 -16.95 6.92
C TYR A 365 -1.55 -16.77 5.59
N ASN A 366 -2.14 -17.84 5.06
CA ASN A 366 -2.84 -17.82 3.77
C ASN A 366 -4.29 -17.35 3.85
N TYR A 367 -4.84 -17.05 5.04
CA TYR A 367 -6.18 -16.48 5.13
C TYR A 367 -6.27 -15.09 4.48
N ALA A 368 -5.27 -14.23 4.73
CA ALA A 368 -5.16 -12.93 4.09
C ALA A 368 -5.04 -13.05 2.55
N THR A 369 -4.28 -14.03 2.06
CA THR A 369 -4.18 -14.32 0.62
C THR A 369 -5.53 -14.70 0.02
N ALA A 370 -6.36 -15.49 0.74
CA ALA A 370 -7.68 -15.86 0.27
C ALA A 370 -8.62 -14.64 0.17
N LEU A 371 -8.60 -13.76 1.17
CA LEU A 371 -9.37 -12.51 1.16
C LEU A 371 -8.91 -11.58 0.05
N GLU A 372 -7.59 -11.39 -0.11
CA GLU A 372 -7.05 -10.49 -1.13
C GLU A 372 -7.26 -11.03 -2.54
N GLY A 373 -7.02 -12.32 -2.77
CA GLY A 373 -7.28 -12.96 -4.07
C GLY A 373 -8.74 -12.84 -4.47
N ALA A 374 -9.66 -13.05 -3.52
CA ALA A 374 -11.09 -12.82 -3.73
C ALA A 374 -11.40 -11.34 -3.98
N LEU A 375 -10.75 -10.40 -3.28
CA LEU A 375 -10.95 -8.97 -3.51
C LEU A 375 -10.49 -8.56 -4.92
N LYS A 376 -9.33 -9.00 -5.40
CA LYS A 376 -8.85 -8.70 -6.77
C LYS A 376 -9.80 -9.22 -7.84
N VAL A 377 -10.25 -10.47 -7.73
CA VAL A 377 -11.19 -11.04 -8.70
C VAL A 377 -12.53 -10.26 -8.69
N LYS A 378 -12.97 -9.80 -7.52
CA LYS A 378 -14.20 -9.00 -7.37
C LYS A 378 -14.06 -7.62 -8.00
N GLU A 379 -12.98 -6.92 -7.70
CA GLU A 379 -12.74 -5.53 -8.12
C GLU A 379 -12.60 -5.40 -9.63
N VAL A 380 -11.78 -6.25 -10.27
CA VAL A 380 -11.44 -6.08 -11.69
C VAL A 380 -12.26 -6.97 -12.62
N ALA A 381 -12.51 -8.24 -12.25
CA ALA A 381 -13.22 -9.17 -13.12
C ALA A 381 -14.75 -9.14 -12.94
N LEU A 382 -15.26 -8.42 -11.93
CA LEU A 382 -16.68 -8.33 -11.58
C LEU A 382 -17.33 -9.71 -11.38
N MET A 383 -16.55 -10.69 -10.90
CA MET A 383 -17.01 -12.02 -10.51
C MET A 383 -17.28 -12.01 -9.01
N HIS A 384 -18.35 -12.66 -8.56
CA HIS A 384 -18.59 -12.78 -7.12
C HIS A 384 -17.58 -13.73 -6.48
N SER A 385 -16.52 -13.17 -5.92
CA SER A 385 -15.49 -13.95 -5.23
C SER A 385 -15.49 -13.70 -3.73
N GLU A 386 -15.35 -14.78 -2.97
CA GLU A 386 -15.36 -14.77 -1.50
C GLU A 386 -14.16 -15.53 -0.94
N GLY A 387 -13.42 -14.87 -0.03
CA GLY A 387 -12.31 -15.46 0.70
C GLY A 387 -12.80 -15.98 2.04
N ILE A 388 -12.66 -17.29 2.28
CA ILE A 388 -13.21 -17.97 3.45
C ILE A 388 -12.09 -18.59 4.26
N LEU A 389 -12.16 -18.42 5.59
CA LEU A 389 -11.27 -19.14 6.51
C LEU A 389 -11.60 -20.63 6.45
N ALA A 390 -10.65 -21.46 6.04
CA ALA A 390 -10.88 -22.88 5.81
C ALA A 390 -11.36 -23.66 7.06
N GLY A 391 -11.07 -23.14 8.26
CA GLY A 391 -11.62 -23.67 9.52
C GLY A 391 -13.14 -23.51 9.65
N GLU A 392 -13.70 -22.44 9.07
CA GLU A 392 -15.12 -22.11 9.12
C GLU A 392 -15.94 -22.84 8.05
N MET A 393 -15.29 -23.61 7.17
CA MET A 393 -15.95 -24.27 6.05
C MET A 393 -17.19 -25.06 6.47
N LYS A 394 -17.11 -25.84 7.56
CA LYS A 394 -18.24 -26.67 8.05
C LYS A 394 -19.36 -25.89 8.73
N HIS A 395 -19.14 -24.62 9.04
CA HIS A 395 -20.08 -23.78 9.80
C HIS A 395 -21.04 -23.00 8.90
N GLY A 396 -21.25 -23.45 7.66
CA GLY A 396 -22.17 -22.83 6.69
C GLY A 396 -21.67 -22.90 5.24
N PRO A 397 -20.46 -22.39 4.93
CA PRO A 397 -19.95 -22.27 3.56
C PRO A 397 -19.97 -23.57 2.73
N LEU A 398 -19.81 -24.72 3.39
CA LEU A 398 -19.83 -26.03 2.75
C LEU A 398 -21.16 -26.35 2.04
N ALA A 399 -22.25 -25.66 2.38
CA ALA A 399 -23.56 -25.82 1.73
C ALA A 399 -23.58 -25.30 0.29
N LEU A 400 -22.65 -24.40 -0.09
CA LEU A 400 -22.53 -23.86 -1.44
C LEU A 400 -21.78 -24.79 -2.39
N VAL A 401 -21.11 -25.82 -1.86
CA VAL A 401 -20.17 -26.64 -2.64
C VAL A 401 -20.93 -27.64 -3.51
N ASP A 402 -20.75 -27.51 -4.82
CA ASP A 402 -21.24 -28.44 -5.83
C ASP A 402 -20.20 -28.68 -6.94
N GLU A 403 -20.60 -29.38 -7.99
CA GLU A 403 -19.77 -29.72 -9.14
C GLU A 403 -19.51 -28.56 -10.12
N ASN A 404 -20.21 -27.44 -9.98
CA ASN A 404 -20.12 -26.28 -10.87
C ASN A 404 -19.25 -25.17 -10.28
N LEU A 405 -19.49 -24.83 -9.01
CA LEU A 405 -18.84 -23.73 -8.30
C LEU A 405 -17.32 -23.96 -8.23
N PRO A 406 -16.50 -23.12 -8.90
CA PRO A 406 -15.05 -23.25 -8.79
C PRO A 406 -14.58 -22.86 -7.39
N ILE A 407 -13.71 -23.69 -6.82
CA ILE A 407 -13.18 -23.52 -5.48
C ILE A 407 -11.65 -23.58 -5.53
N VAL A 408 -11.00 -22.50 -5.11
CA VAL A 408 -9.55 -22.45 -4.94
C VAL A 408 -9.21 -22.76 -3.49
N VAL A 409 -8.30 -23.70 -3.24
CA VAL A 409 -7.78 -24.00 -1.90
C VAL A 409 -6.29 -23.73 -1.86
N ILE A 410 -5.84 -22.90 -0.91
CA ILE A 410 -4.43 -22.59 -0.69
C ILE A 410 -3.86 -23.57 0.35
N ALA A 411 -3.04 -24.50 -0.12
CA ALA A 411 -2.44 -25.60 0.64
C ALA A 411 -0.92 -25.66 0.43
N THR A 412 -0.23 -24.53 0.62
CA THR A 412 1.24 -24.49 0.66
C THR A 412 1.78 -25.08 1.97
N ARG A 413 3.05 -25.49 1.96
CA ARG A 413 3.69 -26.15 3.11
C ARG A 413 3.88 -25.19 4.29
N ASP A 414 3.09 -25.38 5.33
CA ASP A 414 3.19 -24.72 6.63
C ASP A 414 2.63 -25.64 7.74
N ALA A 415 2.54 -25.12 8.97
CA ALA A 415 1.95 -25.85 10.10
C ALA A 415 0.46 -26.23 9.92
N CYS A 416 -0.24 -25.61 8.95
CA CYS A 416 -1.64 -25.88 8.62
C CYS A 416 -1.82 -26.83 7.41
N PHE A 417 -0.74 -27.28 6.77
CA PHE A 417 -0.80 -28.11 5.55
C PHE A 417 -1.69 -29.36 5.70
N SER A 418 -1.51 -30.13 6.78
CA SER A 418 -2.33 -31.34 7.03
C SER A 418 -3.82 -31.03 7.22
N LYS A 419 -4.13 -29.87 7.83
CA LYS A 419 -5.51 -29.39 7.99
C LYS A 419 -6.10 -28.98 6.63
N GLN A 420 -5.30 -28.40 5.75
CA GLN A 420 -5.72 -28.07 4.39
C GLN A 420 -5.94 -29.32 3.52
N GLN A 421 -5.11 -30.36 3.67
CA GLN A 421 -5.37 -31.65 3.01
C GLN A 421 -6.74 -32.23 3.43
N SER A 422 -7.10 -32.11 4.71
CA SER A 422 -8.43 -32.53 5.18
C SER A 422 -9.55 -31.70 4.55
N VAL A 423 -9.36 -30.38 4.38
CA VAL A 423 -10.31 -29.50 3.68
C VAL A 423 -10.51 -29.95 2.23
N ILE A 424 -9.41 -30.20 1.50
CA ILE A 424 -9.46 -30.69 0.12
C ILE A 424 -10.23 -32.00 0.01
N GLN A 425 -9.96 -32.97 0.90
CA GLN A 425 -10.68 -34.25 0.93
C GLN A 425 -12.17 -34.07 1.16
N GLN A 426 -12.57 -33.17 2.06
CA GLN A 426 -13.98 -32.91 2.39
C GLN A 426 -14.74 -32.23 1.24
N LEU A 427 -14.09 -31.31 0.53
CA LEU A 427 -14.65 -30.66 -0.65
C LEU A 427 -14.77 -31.66 -1.81
N ARG A 428 -13.74 -32.49 -2.02
CA ARG A 428 -13.75 -33.55 -3.04
C ARG A 428 -14.85 -34.59 -2.80
N ALA A 429 -15.09 -34.96 -1.54
CA ALA A 429 -16.18 -35.85 -1.17
C ALA A 429 -17.57 -35.31 -1.55
N ARG A 430 -17.69 -34.00 -1.81
CA ARG A 430 -18.91 -33.32 -2.26
C ARG A 430 -18.84 -32.91 -3.73
N LYS A 431 -17.92 -33.51 -4.49
CA LYS A 431 -17.69 -33.23 -5.93
C LYS A 431 -17.30 -31.78 -6.24
N GLY A 432 -16.75 -31.04 -5.27
CA GLY A 432 -16.29 -29.68 -5.48
C GLY A 432 -15.34 -29.56 -6.68
N ARG A 433 -15.54 -28.56 -7.54
CA ARG A 433 -14.63 -28.26 -8.66
C ARG A 433 -13.37 -27.57 -8.15
N LEU A 434 -12.38 -28.38 -7.76
CA LEU A 434 -11.20 -27.92 -7.04
C LEU A 434 -10.06 -27.44 -7.95
N ILE A 435 -9.52 -26.28 -7.57
CA ILE A 435 -8.22 -25.76 -7.99
C ILE A 435 -7.37 -25.65 -6.71
N VAL A 436 -6.24 -26.34 -6.65
CA VAL A 436 -5.40 -26.38 -5.44
C VAL A 436 -4.08 -25.67 -5.71
N MET A 437 -3.80 -24.62 -4.95
CA MET A 437 -2.48 -24.00 -4.93
C MET A 437 -1.63 -24.68 -3.86
N CYS A 438 -0.50 -25.29 -4.24
CA CYS A 438 0.37 -25.99 -3.31
C CYS A 438 1.84 -25.65 -3.54
N SER A 439 2.70 -26.02 -2.59
CA SER A 439 4.14 -25.90 -2.76
C SER A 439 4.61 -26.83 -3.89
N LYS A 440 5.64 -26.39 -4.61
CA LYS A 440 6.27 -27.18 -5.68
C LYS A 440 6.72 -28.55 -5.16
N GLY A 441 6.32 -29.63 -5.85
CA GLY A 441 6.57 -31.02 -5.46
C GLY A 441 5.45 -31.66 -4.64
N ASP A 442 4.45 -30.89 -4.17
CA ASP A 442 3.35 -31.41 -3.34
C ASP A 442 2.06 -31.75 -4.12
N ALA A 443 2.07 -31.67 -5.45
CA ALA A 443 0.89 -31.97 -6.28
C ALA A 443 0.26 -33.34 -5.97
N ALA A 444 1.09 -34.37 -5.80
CA ALA A 444 0.64 -35.72 -5.45
C ALA A 444 0.04 -35.80 -4.04
N SER A 445 0.55 -35.00 -3.10
CA SER A 445 0.11 -34.94 -1.69
C SER A 445 -1.27 -34.30 -1.56
N VAL A 446 -1.58 -33.31 -2.39
CA VAL A 446 -2.86 -32.58 -2.34
C VAL A 446 -3.92 -33.13 -3.28
N CYS A 447 -3.51 -33.80 -4.36
CA CYS A 447 -4.42 -34.33 -5.37
C CYS A 447 -4.15 -35.81 -5.72
N PRO A 448 -4.23 -36.74 -4.76
CA PRO A 448 -4.01 -38.16 -5.05
C PRO A 448 -5.05 -38.66 -6.06
N GLY A 449 -4.61 -39.06 -7.27
CA GLY A 449 -5.47 -39.59 -8.33
C GLY A 449 -6.02 -38.57 -9.34
N GLY A 450 -5.46 -37.36 -9.44
CA GLY A 450 -5.63 -36.49 -10.64
C GLY A 450 -6.99 -35.81 -10.83
N GLY A 451 -7.81 -35.67 -9.78
CA GLY A 451 -9.18 -35.13 -9.87
C GLY A 451 -9.32 -33.61 -9.66
N CYS A 452 -8.23 -32.86 -9.62
CA CYS A 452 -8.23 -31.42 -9.37
C CYS A 452 -7.11 -30.74 -10.16
N ARG A 453 -7.30 -29.46 -10.50
CA ARG A 453 -6.24 -28.68 -11.12
C ARG A 453 -5.27 -28.22 -10.04
N VAL A 454 -3.97 -28.41 -10.21
CA VAL A 454 -2.95 -28.00 -9.25
C VAL A 454 -2.12 -26.85 -9.80
N ILE A 455 -1.87 -25.84 -8.97
CA ILE A 455 -0.99 -24.71 -9.25
C ILE A 455 0.18 -24.79 -8.27
N GLU A 456 1.36 -25.08 -8.78
CA GLU A 456 2.57 -25.22 -7.95
C GLU A 456 3.31 -23.89 -7.82
N VAL A 457 3.52 -23.44 -6.58
CA VAL A 457 4.24 -22.20 -6.27
C VAL A 457 5.53 -22.51 -5.49
N PRO A 458 6.58 -21.68 -5.62
CA PRO A 458 7.81 -21.92 -4.87
C PRO A 458 7.56 -21.79 -3.36
N GLN A 459 8.27 -22.63 -2.60
CA GLN A 459 8.26 -22.56 -1.15
C GLN A 459 9.22 -21.47 -0.65
N VAL A 460 8.74 -20.70 0.32
CA VAL A 460 9.52 -19.76 1.13
C VAL A 460 9.20 -19.98 2.60
N GLU A 461 9.80 -19.19 3.49
CA GLU A 461 9.37 -19.11 4.88
C GLU A 461 7.86 -18.81 4.94
N ASP A 462 7.14 -19.52 5.80
CA ASP A 462 5.68 -19.48 5.93
C ASP A 462 5.11 -18.06 6.07
N CYS A 463 5.78 -17.16 6.81
CA CYS A 463 5.37 -15.77 6.96
C CYS A 463 5.53 -14.92 5.69
N LEU A 464 6.37 -15.36 4.75
CA LEU A 464 6.59 -14.71 3.44
C LEU A 464 5.77 -15.36 2.33
N GLN A 465 5.24 -16.58 2.55
CA GLN A 465 4.46 -17.32 1.57
C GLN A 465 3.24 -16.55 1.02
N PRO A 466 2.53 -15.68 1.78
CA PRO A 466 1.46 -14.84 1.24
C PRO A 466 1.92 -13.91 0.09
N VAL A 467 3.19 -13.46 0.12
CA VAL A 467 3.77 -12.61 -0.93
C VAL A 467 3.92 -13.36 -2.25
N VAL A 468 4.22 -14.67 -2.19
CA VAL A 468 4.29 -15.55 -3.37
C VAL A 468 2.89 -15.96 -3.83
N ASN A 469 2.04 -16.38 -2.89
CA ASN A 469 0.75 -16.99 -3.19
C ASN A 469 -0.27 -16.02 -3.77
N ILE A 470 -0.10 -14.71 -3.56
CA ILE A 470 -1.01 -13.71 -4.13
C ILE A 470 -0.80 -13.50 -5.65
N VAL A 471 0.41 -13.75 -6.16
CA VAL A 471 0.75 -13.44 -7.55
C VAL A 471 -0.10 -14.24 -8.55
N PRO A 472 -0.33 -15.57 -8.39
CA PRO A 472 -1.26 -16.30 -9.25
C PRO A 472 -2.68 -15.72 -9.25
N PHE A 473 -3.18 -15.23 -8.11
CA PHE A 473 -4.51 -14.58 -8.06
C PHE A 473 -4.53 -13.24 -8.78
N GLN A 474 -3.48 -12.44 -8.67
CA GLN A 474 -3.36 -11.18 -9.41
C GLN A 474 -3.34 -11.43 -10.93
N LEU A 475 -2.58 -12.43 -11.38
CA LEU A 475 -2.54 -12.87 -12.77
C LEU A 475 -3.91 -13.40 -13.24
N LEU A 476 -4.56 -14.24 -12.43
CA LEU A 476 -5.89 -14.76 -12.71
C LEU A 476 -6.92 -13.63 -12.84
N ALA A 477 -6.93 -12.69 -11.90
CA ALA A 477 -7.83 -11.54 -11.92
C ALA A 477 -7.59 -10.66 -13.16
N TYR A 478 -6.32 -10.40 -13.51
CA TYR A 478 -5.94 -9.68 -14.72
C TYR A 478 -6.47 -10.38 -15.99
N HIS A 479 -6.18 -11.67 -16.16
CA HIS A 479 -6.59 -12.42 -17.35
C HIS A 479 -8.11 -12.57 -17.45
N LEU A 480 -8.81 -12.82 -16.34
CA LEU A 480 -10.29 -12.85 -16.32
C LEU A 480 -10.88 -11.51 -16.77
N THR A 481 -10.35 -10.40 -16.27
CA THR A 481 -10.80 -9.04 -16.61
C THR A 481 -10.63 -8.76 -18.10
N VAL A 482 -9.44 -9.04 -18.63
CA VAL A 482 -9.12 -8.81 -20.04
C VAL A 482 -9.98 -9.71 -20.95
N LEU A 483 -10.15 -10.98 -20.59
CA LEU A 483 -10.97 -11.91 -21.38
C LEU A 483 -12.45 -11.53 -21.37
N ARG A 484 -12.94 -10.92 -20.28
CA ARG A 484 -14.30 -10.37 -20.18
C ARG A 484 -14.47 -9.03 -20.90
N GLY A 485 -13.40 -8.46 -21.46
CA GLY A 485 -13.44 -7.18 -22.18
C GLY A 485 -13.58 -5.96 -21.26
N TYR A 486 -13.25 -6.08 -19.98
CA TYR A 486 -13.28 -4.97 -19.02
C TYR A 486 -11.97 -4.20 -18.96
N ASN A 487 -12.03 -2.94 -18.53
CA ASN A 487 -10.83 -2.12 -18.32
C ASN A 487 -10.22 -2.44 -16.96
N VAL A 488 -9.04 -3.04 -16.99
CA VAL A 488 -8.31 -3.48 -15.79
C VAL A 488 -7.61 -2.36 -15.05
N ASP A 489 -7.23 -1.27 -15.73
CA ASP A 489 -6.58 -0.12 -15.09
C ASP A 489 -7.60 0.80 -14.40
N GLN A 490 -8.85 0.81 -14.88
CA GLN A 490 -9.95 1.65 -14.39
C GLN A 490 -11.24 0.82 -14.25
N PRO A 491 -11.33 -0.04 -13.21
CA PRO A 491 -12.52 -0.82 -12.94
C PRO A 491 -13.72 0.09 -12.64
N ARG A 492 -14.91 -0.37 -13.03
CA ARG A 492 -16.15 0.40 -12.91
C ARG A 492 -16.45 0.70 -11.43
N ASN A 493 -16.94 1.91 -11.16
CA ASN A 493 -17.36 2.42 -9.84
C ASN A 493 -16.24 2.59 -8.80
N LEU A 494 -14.97 2.41 -9.17
CA LEU A 494 -13.85 2.52 -8.25
C LEU A 494 -12.87 3.60 -8.71
N ALA A 495 -12.33 4.33 -7.74
CA ALA A 495 -11.16 5.19 -7.91
C ALA A 495 -9.99 4.58 -7.14
N LYS A 496 -8.76 4.91 -7.54
CA LYS A 496 -7.54 4.36 -6.93
C LYS A 496 -7.43 4.65 -5.42
N SER A 497 -7.91 5.81 -4.98
CA SER A 497 -7.84 6.22 -3.58
C SER A 497 -9.16 6.86 -3.17
N VAL A 498 -9.70 6.40 -2.04
CA VAL A 498 -10.89 6.98 -1.41
C VAL A 498 -10.43 8.11 -0.50
N THR A 499 -10.38 9.33 -1.04
CA THR A 499 -9.91 10.55 -0.35
C THR A 499 -11.04 11.42 0.19
N THR A 500 -12.29 11.04 -0.08
CA THR A 500 -13.51 11.72 0.40
C THR A 500 -14.49 10.67 0.93
N GLN A 501 -15.35 11.09 1.86
CA GLN A 501 -16.50 10.29 2.33
C GLN A 501 -17.63 10.27 1.31
#